data_AF-A0A8D8NK65-F1
#
_entry.id   AF-A0A8D8NK65-F1
#
_cell.length_a   1.000
_cell.length_b   1.000
_cell.length_c   1.000
_cell.angle_alpha   90.00
_cell.angle_beta   90.00
_cell.angle_gamma   90.00
#
_symmetry.space_group_name_H-M   'P 1'
#
loop_
_entity.id
_entity.type
_entity.pdbx_description
1 polymer ?
#
loop_
_entity_poly.entity_id
_entity_poly.type
_entity_poly.pdbx_seq_one_letter_code
_entity_poly.pdbx_strand_id
1 'polypeptide(L)'
;MAVQRACVKIRRPAKIVHYDNGARGLTYQQCLEDSGRKLKLGSFVPEATNLEQHVALIVMSSGTTGLPKGVQITQLNVITTLTYTKELLTVLSENAAQMVAVDVMPWFHVAGGVSMLNWM
;
A
#
# COMPACT_ATOMS: atom_id res chain seq x y z
N MET A 1 18.07 1.47 6.30
CA MET A 1 19.47 1.16 6.70
C MET A 1 19.58 -0.03 7.66
N ALA A 2 18.90 -0.04 8.82
CA ALA A 2 18.99 -1.16 9.77
C ALA A 2 18.43 -2.50 9.22
N VAL A 3 17.27 -2.45 8.57
CA VAL A 3 16.61 -3.62 7.96
C VAL A 3 17.48 -4.28 6.89
N GLN A 4 18.04 -3.50 5.96
CA GLN A 4 18.93 -4.02 4.92
C GLN A 4 20.18 -4.71 5.50
N ARG A 5 20.83 -4.10 6.51
CA ARG A 5 21.96 -4.72 7.20
C ARG A 5 21.56 -6.03 7.90
N ALA A 6 20.37 -6.06 8.51
CA ALA A 6 19.84 -7.28 9.12
C ALA A 6 19.60 -8.38 8.08
N CYS A 7 18.98 -8.07 6.93
CA CYS A 7 18.75 -9.03 5.84
C CYS A 7 20.04 -9.65 5.31
N VAL A 8 21.08 -8.83 5.10
CA VAL A 8 22.42 -9.29 4.70
C VAL A 8 23.01 -10.23 5.76
N LYS A 9 22.93 -9.85 7.05
CA LYS A 9 23.46 -10.64 8.17
C LYS A 9 22.82 -12.02 8.28
N ILE A 10 21.52 -12.14 7.98
CA ILE A 10 20.79 -13.42 8.00
C ILE A 10 20.82 -14.17 6.66
N ARG A 11 21.63 -13.72 5.69
CA ARG A 11 21.76 -14.31 4.33
C ARG A 11 20.41 -14.49 3.62
N ARG A 12 19.46 -13.58 3.83
CA ARG A 12 18.20 -13.57 3.09
C ARG A 12 18.26 -12.50 2.00
N PRO A 13 18.27 -12.88 0.71
CA PRO A 13 18.23 -11.91 -0.37
C PRO A 13 16.86 -11.22 -0.33
N ALA A 14 16.86 -9.93 0.01
CA ALA A 14 15.68 -9.09 0.00
C ALA A 14 15.88 -7.98 -1.03
N LYS A 15 14.93 -7.83 -1.95
CA LYS A 15 14.84 -6.63 -2.81
C LYS A 15 14.19 -5.54 -1.97
N ILE A 16 14.93 -4.50 -1.65
CA ILE A 16 14.45 -3.36 -0.86
C ILE A 16 14.29 -2.19 -1.81
N VAL A 17 13.07 -1.68 -1.91
CA VAL A 17 12.73 -0.49 -2.69
C VAL A 17 12.38 0.62 -1.71
N HIS A 18 12.97 1.79 -1.93
CA HIS A 18 12.76 2.98 -1.10
C HIS A 18 11.73 3.90 -1.76
N TYR A 19 10.63 4.22 -1.08
CA TYR A 19 9.64 5.17 -1.59
C TYR A 19 10.05 6.65 -1.48
N ASP A 20 11.18 6.92 -0.80
CA ASP A 20 11.73 8.27 -0.58
C ASP A 20 13.25 8.27 -0.87
N ASN A 21 13.94 9.39 -0.62
CA ASN A 21 15.36 9.65 -0.87
C ASN A 21 16.29 8.84 0.08
N GLY A 22 16.21 7.51 -0.03
CA GLY A 22 17.04 6.58 0.71
C GLY A 22 18.47 6.57 0.19
N ALA A 23 19.43 6.88 1.07
CA ALA A 23 20.85 6.99 0.71
C ALA A 23 21.52 5.70 0.14
N ARG A 24 20.85 4.54 0.19
CA ARG A 24 21.36 3.23 -0.30
C ARG A 24 20.22 2.28 -0.66
N GLY A 25 20.08 1.92 -1.94
CA GLY A 25 19.06 1.00 -2.46
C GLY A 25 18.47 1.51 -3.78
N LEU A 26 17.60 0.71 -4.42
CA LEU A 26 16.79 1.20 -5.53
C LEU A 26 15.66 2.06 -4.95
N THR A 27 15.54 3.29 -5.43
CA THR A 27 14.36 4.11 -5.14
C THR A 27 13.19 3.67 -6.01
N TYR A 28 11.97 3.95 -5.55
CA TYR A 28 10.76 3.67 -6.30
C TYR A 28 10.77 4.45 -7.62
N GLN A 29 11.27 5.69 -7.61
CA GLN A 29 11.48 6.48 -8.82
C GLN A 29 12.38 5.74 -9.83
N GLN A 30 13.53 5.22 -9.40
CA GLN A 30 14.41 4.43 -10.28
C GLN A 30 13.71 3.18 -10.81
N CYS A 31 12.93 2.47 -9.98
CA CYS A 31 12.14 1.33 -10.45
C CYS A 31 11.11 1.74 -11.52
N LEU A 32 10.51 2.92 -11.40
CA LEU A 32 9.57 3.44 -12.42
C LEU A 32 10.30 3.81 -13.71
N GLU A 33 11.46 4.47 -13.63
CA GLU A 33 12.30 4.81 -14.78
C GLU A 33 12.75 3.56 -15.55
N ASP A 34 13.13 2.50 -14.84
CA ASP A 34 13.54 1.20 -15.41
C ASP A 34 12.37 0.40 -16.01
N SER A 35 11.13 0.68 -15.61
CA SER A 35 9.95 -0.12 -16.02
C SER A 35 9.56 0.03 -17.51
N GLY A 36 10.23 0.92 -18.25
CA GLY A 36 9.87 1.28 -19.62
C GLY A 36 8.57 2.07 -19.75
N ARG A 37 7.79 2.19 -18.67
CA ARG A 37 6.57 3.01 -18.60
C ARG A 37 6.95 4.43 -18.17
N LYS A 38 7.07 5.33 -19.15
CA LYS A 38 7.27 6.77 -18.87
C LYS A 38 5.96 7.38 -18.35
N LEU A 39 5.77 7.35 -17.03
CA LEU A 39 4.73 8.13 -16.37
C LEU A 39 5.25 9.57 -16.24
N LYS A 40 4.56 10.53 -16.87
CA LYS A 40 4.83 11.94 -16.60
C LYS A 40 4.06 12.32 -15.33
N LEU A 41 4.79 12.72 -14.30
CA LEU A 41 4.20 13.25 -13.08
C LEU A 41 3.29 14.44 -13.45
N GLY A 42 2.01 14.38 -13.08
CA GLY A 42 1.00 15.41 -13.43
C GLY A 42 0.21 15.17 -14.72
N SER A 43 0.53 14.16 -15.52
CA SER A 43 -0.31 13.77 -16.68
C SER A 43 -1.18 12.54 -16.40
N PHE A 44 -1.13 11.98 -15.20
CA PHE A 44 -1.95 10.84 -14.83
C PHE A 44 -3.39 11.31 -14.62
N VAL A 45 -4.29 10.81 -15.47
CA VAL A 45 -5.73 10.94 -15.30
C VAL A 45 -6.27 9.53 -15.15
N PRO A 46 -6.92 9.18 -14.02
CA PRO A 46 -7.54 7.88 -13.89
C PRO A 46 -8.64 7.73 -14.93
N GLU A 47 -8.75 6.54 -15.52
CA GLU A 47 -9.85 6.24 -16.42
C GLU A 47 -11.17 6.29 -15.66
N ALA A 48 -12.16 6.97 -16.23
CA ALA A 48 -13.49 7.03 -15.65
C ALA A 48 -14.09 5.61 -15.62
N THR A 49 -14.51 5.17 -14.44
CA THR A 49 -15.03 3.82 -14.24
C THR A 49 -16.21 3.83 -13.26
N ASN A 50 -17.03 2.78 -13.29
CA ASN A 50 -18.09 2.61 -12.31
C ASN A 50 -17.49 2.17 -10.98
N LEU A 51 -17.50 3.07 -9.98
CA LEU A 51 -16.85 2.82 -8.69
C LEU A 51 -17.48 1.64 -7.92
N GLU A 52 -18.77 1.39 -8.09
CA GLU A 52 -19.51 0.33 -7.40
C GLU A 52 -19.21 -1.05 -7.99
N GLN A 53 -18.81 -1.13 -9.26
CA GLN A 53 -18.65 -2.40 -9.97
C GLN A 53 -17.20 -2.71 -10.31
N HIS A 54 -16.35 -1.69 -10.45
CA HIS A 54 -14.96 -1.87 -10.84
C HIS A 54 -14.15 -2.41 -9.66
N VAL A 55 -13.67 -3.65 -9.79
CA VAL A 55 -12.82 -4.30 -8.79
C VAL A 55 -11.46 -3.62 -8.74
N ALA A 56 -11.09 -3.10 -7.58
CA ALA A 56 -9.80 -2.47 -7.32
C ALA A 56 -8.76 -3.47 -6.81
N LEU A 57 -9.19 -4.39 -5.93
CA LEU A 57 -8.32 -5.35 -5.25
C LEU A 57 -9.00 -6.72 -5.20
N ILE A 58 -8.20 -7.78 -5.24
CA ILE A 58 -8.63 -9.13 -4.85
C ILE A 58 -7.79 -9.52 -3.64
N VAL A 59 -8.45 -9.72 -2.50
CA VAL A 59 -7.79 -10.11 -1.24
C VAL A 59 -8.18 -11.53 -0.90
N MET A 60 -7.20 -12.35 -0.50
CA MET A 60 -7.45 -13.73 -0.13
C MET A 60 -8.00 -13.81 1.30
N SER A 61 -9.08 -14.56 1.49
CA SER A 61 -9.54 -14.93 2.83
C SER A 61 -8.56 -15.89 3.51
N SER A 62 -8.63 -15.98 4.84
CA SER A 62 -7.72 -16.83 5.64
C SER A 62 -7.92 -18.34 5.43
N GLY A 63 -9.01 -18.78 4.79
CA GLY A 63 -9.27 -20.20 4.54
C GLY A 63 -9.61 -21.03 5.78
N THR A 64 -10.13 -20.42 6.86
CA THR A 64 -10.48 -21.19 8.08
C THR A 64 -11.60 -22.22 7.87
N THR A 65 -12.41 -22.04 6.82
CA THR A 65 -13.53 -22.94 6.46
C THR A 65 -13.28 -23.69 5.14
N GLY A 66 -12.03 -23.80 4.70
CA GLY A 66 -11.64 -24.51 3.47
C GLY A 66 -10.59 -23.73 2.66
N LEU A 67 -10.61 -23.87 1.34
CA LEU A 67 -9.64 -23.15 0.51
C LEU A 67 -9.83 -21.62 0.60
N PRO A 68 -8.73 -20.83 0.64
CA PRO A 68 -8.78 -19.38 0.51
C PRO A 68 -9.60 -18.95 -0.71
N LYS A 69 -10.45 -17.94 -0.53
CA LYS A 69 -11.29 -17.37 -1.59
C LYS A 69 -10.84 -15.96 -1.90
N GLY A 70 -10.81 -15.59 -3.18
CA GLY A 70 -10.55 -14.22 -3.61
C GLY A 70 -11.78 -13.36 -3.35
N VAL A 71 -11.67 -12.41 -2.44
CA VAL A 71 -12.70 -11.41 -2.16
C VAL A 71 -12.47 -10.24 -3.09
N GLN A 72 -13.45 -9.94 -3.93
CA GLN A 72 -13.44 -8.77 -4.80
C GLN A 72 -13.79 -7.52 -4.00
N ILE A 73 -12.90 -6.54 -4.00
CA ILE A 73 -13.08 -5.26 -3.32
C ILE A 73 -13.13 -4.18 -4.41
N THR A 74 -14.23 -3.44 -4.48
CA THR A 74 -14.45 -2.43 -5.51
C THR A 74 -13.75 -1.12 -5.17
N GLN A 75 -13.62 -0.23 -6.16
CA GLN A 75 -13.10 1.12 -5.95
C GLN A 75 -13.88 1.84 -4.85
N LEU A 76 -15.20 1.75 -4.84
CA LEU A 76 -16.04 2.33 -3.80
C LEU A 76 -15.72 1.74 -2.42
N ASN A 77 -15.59 0.42 -2.28
CA ASN A 77 -15.26 -0.19 -0.98
C ASN A 77 -13.93 0.33 -0.41
N VAL A 78 -12.91 0.48 -1.27
CA VAL A 78 -11.61 1.04 -0.86
C VAL A 78 -11.81 2.48 -0.42
N ILE A 79 -12.34 3.35 -1.29
CA ILE A 79 -12.51 4.78 -1.02
C ILE A 79 -13.32 5.02 0.27
N THR A 80 -14.43 4.29 0.45
CA THR A 80 -15.24 4.38 1.67
C THR A 80 -14.41 4.06 2.91
N THR A 81 -13.61 3.00 2.87
CA THR A 81 -12.74 2.61 4.01
C THR A 81 -11.69 3.68 4.29
N LEU A 82 -11.11 4.27 3.24
CA LEU A 82 -10.08 5.28 3.39
C LEU A 82 -10.64 6.56 4.01
N THR A 83 -11.74 7.06 3.45
CA THR A 83 -12.45 8.25 3.94
C THR A 83 -12.88 8.07 5.39
N TYR A 84 -13.48 6.93 5.72
CA TYR A 84 -13.93 6.63 7.08
C TYR A 84 -12.77 6.63 8.08
N THR A 85 -11.63 6.01 7.72
CA THR A 85 -10.45 5.96 8.59
C THR A 85 -9.89 7.36 8.83
N LYS A 86 -9.81 8.19 7.79
CA LYS A 86 -9.35 9.57 7.89
C LYS A 86 -10.25 10.41 8.80
N GLU A 87 -11.57 10.33 8.62
CA GLU A 87 -12.54 11.01 9.47
C GLU A 87 -12.43 10.56 10.93
N LEU A 88 -12.37 9.25 11.17
CA LEU A 88 -12.22 8.69 12.51
C LEU A 88 -10.97 9.24 13.21
N LEU A 89 -9.83 9.32 12.53
CA LEU A 89 -8.60 9.85 13.10
C LEU A 89 -8.68 11.34 13.45
N THR A 90 -9.39 12.14 12.63
CA THR A 90 -9.62 13.56 12.95
C THR A 90 -10.48 13.76 14.20
N VAL A 91 -11.37 12.82 14.49
CA VAL A 91 -12.18 12.83 15.73
C VAL A 91 -11.37 12.35 16.93
N LEU A 92 -10.50 11.36 16.75
CA LEU A 92 -9.73 10.75 17.84
C LEU A 92 -8.47 11.54 18.23
N SER A 93 -8.01 12.47 17.39
CA SER A 93 -6.78 13.21 17.65
C SER A 93 -6.82 14.63 17.07
N GLU A 94 -6.57 15.61 17.93
CA GLU A 94 -6.43 17.03 17.56
C GLU A 94 -5.23 17.28 16.62
N ASN A 95 -4.23 16.39 16.63
CA ASN A 95 -3.01 16.47 15.81
C ASN A 95 -2.94 15.38 14.74
N ALA A 96 -4.09 14.96 14.19
CA ALA A 96 -4.14 13.88 13.20
C ALA A 96 -3.22 14.07 11.99
N ALA A 97 -2.97 15.32 11.58
CA ALA A 97 -2.06 15.66 10.49
C ALA A 97 -0.57 15.34 10.77
N GLN A 98 -0.18 15.19 12.04
CA GLN A 98 1.20 14.88 12.46
C GLN A 98 1.37 13.40 12.85
N MET A 99 0.33 12.57 12.74
CA MET A 99 0.43 11.16 13.07
C MET A 99 1.35 10.42 12.10
N VAL A 100 2.26 9.62 12.67
CA VAL A 100 3.11 8.70 11.93
C VAL A 100 2.56 7.30 12.15
N ALA A 101 2.07 6.66 11.08
CA ALA A 101 1.69 5.26 11.10
C ALA A 101 2.91 4.36 10.83
N VAL A 102 3.06 3.31 11.64
CA VAL A 102 4.06 2.26 11.43
C VAL A 102 3.30 0.98 11.16
N ASP A 103 3.35 0.49 9.92
CA ASP A 103 2.81 -0.80 9.55
C ASP A 103 3.92 -1.86 9.43
N VAL A 104 3.72 -2.98 10.11
CA VAL A 104 4.60 -4.17 10.07
C VAL A 104 3.87 -5.40 9.56
N MET A 105 2.58 -5.27 9.24
CA MET A 105 1.77 -6.38 8.74
C MET A 105 2.10 -6.68 7.28
N PRO A 106 1.99 -7.94 6.84
CA PRO A 106 2.15 -8.27 5.42
C PRO A 106 1.08 -7.59 4.57
N TRP A 107 1.46 -6.96 3.46
CA TRP A 107 0.53 -6.24 2.59
C TRP A 107 -0.50 -7.11 1.86
N PHE A 108 -0.24 -8.42 1.76
CA PHE A 108 -1.24 -9.37 1.26
C PHE A 108 -2.36 -9.64 2.27
N HIS A 109 -2.18 -9.27 3.53
CA HIS A 109 -3.21 -9.31 4.55
C HIS A 109 -4.04 -8.02 4.47
N VAL A 110 -5.37 -8.12 4.54
CA VAL A 110 -6.27 -6.95 4.39
C VAL A 110 -5.90 -5.80 5.33
N ALA A 111 -5.55 -6.11 6.58
CA ALA A 111 -5.19 -5.07 7.55
C ALA A 111 -3.89 -4.34 7.18
N GLY A 112 -2.87 -5.05 6.66
CA GLY A 112 -1.63 -4.41 6.20
C GLY A 112 -1.83 -3.67 4.89
N GLY A 113 -2.49 -4.30 3.91
CA GLY A 113 -2.77 -3.68 2.61
C GLY A 113 -3.60 -2.39 2.73
N VAL A 114 -4.69 -2.42 3.50
CA VAL A 114 -5.52 -1.22 3.73
C VAL A 114 -4.79 -0.19 4.59
N SER A 115 -4.01 -0.62 5.60
CA SER A 115 -3.19 0.30 6.40
C SER A 115 -2.05 0.94 5.61
N MET A 116 -1.59 0.33 4.53
CA MET A 116 -0.62 0.98 3.65
C MET A 116 -1.32 1.98 2.73
N LEU A 117 -2.46 1.60 2.13
CA LEU A 117 -3.19 2.44 1.17
C LEU A 117 -3.72 3.75 1.76
N ASN A 118 -4.07 3.76 3.04
CA ASN A 118 -4.56 4.96 3.73
C ASN A 118 -3.47 6.01 4.00
N TRP A 119 -2.19 5.63 3.94
CA TRP A 119 -1.05 6.47 4.32
C TRP A 119 -0.01 6.65 3.19
N MET A 120 -0.32 6.22 1.97
CA MET A 120 0.38 6.62 0.73
C MET A 120 -0.13 7.97 0.25
#